data_AF-A0A7U9SET2-F1
#
_entry.id   AF-A0A7U9SET2-F1
#
_cell.length_a   1.000
_cell.length_b   1.000
_cell.length_c   1.000
_cell.angle_alpha   90.00
_cell.angle_beta   90.00
_cell.angle_gamma   90.00
#
_symmetry.space_group_name_H-M   'P 1'
#
loop_
_entity.id
_entity.type
_entity.pdbx_description
1 polymer ?
#
loop_
_entity_poly.entity_id
_entity_poly.type
_entity_poly.pdbx_seq_one_letter_code
_entity_poly.pdbx_strand_id
1 'polypeptide(L)'
;MGAATGESDISILIAKLGLPVIGLTVLVLATWTTMACDAYTGGLAITSLLHLSGKRRAAATASAGIVGILLAVFGIMNYFTNFLDLMASCIPPVAGIMITDYWILMHGKPENWKERPGIHWVGIISLLIGVLAALFLPFGFSTINGILVSGILYFIIMKLTGSNVSAPETNA
;
A
#
# COMPACT_ATOMS: atom_id res chain seq x y z
N MET A 1 15.34 -21.92 -0.64
CA MET A 1 16.52 -22.59 -1.22
C MET A 1 16.04 -23.81 -2.00
N GLY A 2 16.33 -23.90 -3.30
CA GLY A 2 15.99 -25.08 -4.11
C GLY A 2 16.87 -26.27 -3.72
N ALA A 3 16.27 -27.28 -3.11
CA ALA A 3 16.97 -28.33 -2.34
C ALA A 3 17.90 -29.27 -3.14
N ALA A 4 18.09 -29.06 -4.46
CA ALA A 4 18.90 -29.95 -5.30
C ALA A 4 20.05 -29.28 -6.06
N THR A 5 20.07 -27.94 -6.20
CA THR A 5 21.00 -27.27 -7.14
C THR A 5 21.73 -26.06 -6.57
N GLY A 6 21.38 -25.58 -5.37
CA GLY A 6 22.00 -24.39 -4.77
C GLY A 6 21.67 -23.06 -5.48
N GLU A 7 20.83 -23.10 -6.52
CA GLU A 7 20.44 -21.94 -7.31
C GLU A 7 19.08 -21.40 -6.81
N SER A 8 18.99 -20.10 -6.51
CA SER A 8 17.72 -19.44 -6.15
C SER A 8 16.89 -19.03 -7.36
N ASP A 9 17.51 -18.92 -8.53
CA ASP A 9 16.84 -18.53 -9.77
C ASP A 9 16.28 -19.75 -10.50
N ILE A 10 14.95 -19.85 -10.51
CA ILE A 10 14.20 -20.93 -11.17
C ILE A 10 14.50 -20.97 -12.68
N SER A 11 14.82 -19.82 -13.29
CA SER A 11 15.12 -19.71 -14.72
C SER A 11 16.42 -20.44 -15.08
N ILE A 12 17.45 -20.27 -14.24
CA ILE A 12 18.75 -20.94 -14.39
C ILE A 12 18.60 -22.45 -14.11
N LEU A 13 17.78 -22.80 -13.12
CA LEU A 13 17.53 -24.19 -12.73
C LEU A 13 16.85 -24.99 -13.86
N ILE A 14 15.85 -24.41 -14.53
CA ILE A 14 15.15 -25.07 -15.65
C ILE A 14 15.98 -25.06 -16.94
N ALA A 15 16.81 -24.04 -17.15
CA ALA A 15 17.76 -24.01 -18.26
C ALA A 15 18.80 -25.15 -18.15
N LYS A 16 19.31 -25.42 -16.93
CA LYS A 16 20.22 -26.55 -16.64
C LYS A 16 19.58 -27.92 -16.85
N LEU A 17 18.25 -28.03 -16.78
CA LEU A 17 17.47 -29.25 -17.03
C LEU A 17 17.15 -29.48 -18.52
N GLY A 18 17.63 -28.61 -19.42
CA GLY A 18 17.43 -28.76 -20.87
C GLY A 18 16.06 -28.30 -21.39
N LEU A 19 15.26 -27.62 -20.56
CA LEU A 19 13.91 -27.15 -20.92
C LEU A 19 13.74 -25.61 -20.82
N PRO A 20 14.70 -24.78 -21.32
CA PRO A 20 14.68 -23.34 -21.11
C PRO A 20 13.41 -22.66 -21.66
N VAL A 21 12.86 -23.15 -22.77
CA VAL A 21 11.63 -22.61 -23.39
C VAL A 21 10.42 -22.80 -22.48
N ILE A 22 10.29 -23.98 -21.86
CA ILE A 22 9.17 -24.28 -20.94
C ILE A 22 9.34 -23.44 -19.66
N GLY A 23 10.56 -23.36 -19.12
CA GLY A 23 10.85 -22.53 -17.95
C GLY A 23 10.52 -21.05 -18.16
N LEU A 24 10.94 -20.48 -19.29
CA LEU A 24 10.62 -19.11 -19.64
C LEU A 24 9.11 -18.90 -19.81
N THR A 25 8.42 -19.84 -20.47
CA THR A 25 6.96 -19.74 -20.67
C THR A 25 6.22 -19.75 -19.34
N VAL A 26 6.58 -20.66 -18.43
CA VAL A 26 6.00 -20.73 -17.08
C VAL A 26 6.30 -19.45 -16.31
N LEU A 27 7.53 -18.94 -16.36
CA LEU A 27 7.90 -17.69 -15.69
C LEU A 27 7.06 -16.51 -16.20
N VAL A 28 6.96 -16.34 -17.53
CA VAL A 28 6.17 -15.27 -18.14
C VAL A 28 4.71 -15.38 -17.72
N LEU A 29 4.10 -16.57 -17.82
CA LEU A 29 2.71 -16.77 -17.43
C LEU A 29 2.47 -16.54 -15.93
N ALA A 30 3.42 -16.94 -15.09
CA ALA A 30 3.35 -16.74 -13.64
C ALA A 30 3.43 -15.25 -13.27
N THR A 31 4.28 -14.47 -13.94
CA THR A 31 4.45 -13.04 -13.67
C THR A 31 3.40 -12.17 -14.37
N TRP A 32 2.80 -12.65 -15.46
CA TRP A 32 1.83 -11.90 -16.27
C TRP A 32 0.63 -11.41 -15.47
N THR A 33 -0.01 -12.29 -14.71
CA THR A 33 -1.22 -11.97 -13.95
C THR A 33 -0.95 -10.95 -12.85
N THR A 34 0.19 -11.08 -12.15
CA THR A 34 0.61 -10.11 -11.12
C THR A 34 0.89 -8.74 -11.72
N MET A 35 1.67 -8.65 -12.80
CA MET A 35 1.96 -7.37 -13.47
C MET A 35 0.69 -6.70 -14.01
N ALA A 36 -0.26 -7.48 -14.54
CA ALA A 36 -1.53 -6.95 -15.02
C ALA A 36 -2.39 -6.38 -13.88
N CYS A 37 -2.43 -7.07 -12.73
CA CYS A 37 -3.11 -6.58 -11.52
C CYS A 37 -2.49 -5.28 -11.00
N ASP A 38 -1.16 -5.19 -10.93
CA ASP A 38 -0.44 -4.00 -10.44
C ASP A 38 -0.64 -2.79 -11.35
N ALA A 39 -0.58 -2.99 -12.68
CA ALA A 39 -0.89 -1.93 -13.64
C ALA A 39 -2.35 -1.48 -13.55
N TYR A 40 -3.29 -2.40 -13.29
CA TYR A 40 -4.71 -2.10 -13.14
C TYR A 40 -5.00 -1.28 -11.88
N THR A 41 -4.46 -1.68 -10.73
CA THR A 41 -4.63 -0.94 -9.47
C THR A 41 -3.94 0.43 -9.52
N GLY A 42 -2.75 0.51 -10.13
CA GLY A 42 -2.06 1.77 -10.41
C GLY A 42 -2.88 2.68 -11.33
N GLY A 43 -3.44 2.14 -12.40
CA GLY A 43 -4.34 2.89 -13.29
C GLY A 43 -5.59 3.39 -12.59
N LEU A 44 -6.20 2.57 -11.71
CA LEU A 44 -7.34 2.99 -10.89
C LEU A 44 -6.96 4.15 -9.96
N ALA A 45 -5.79 4.06 -9.28
CA ALA A 45 -5.29 5.13 -8.43
C ALA A 45 -5.09 6.44 -9.22
N ILE A 46 -4.48 6.38 -10.41
CA ILE A 46 -4.30 7.56 -11.28
C ILE A 46 -5.66 8.14 -11.69
N THR A 47 -6.62 7.30 -12.11
CA THR A 47 -7.95 7.80 -12.50
C THR A 47 -8.71 8.44 -11.34
N SER A 48 -8.55 7.90 -10.13
CA SER A 48 -9.17 8.43 -8.92
C SER A 48 -8.56 9.78 -8.55
N LEU A 49 -7.22 9.85 -8.51
CA LEU A 49 -6.46 11.06 -8.17
C LEU A 49 -6.70 12.22 -9.14
N LEU A 50 -6.78 11.93 -10.44
CA LEU A 50 -6.98 12.94 -11.49
C LEU A 50 -8.45 13.14 -11.88
N HIS A 51 -9.39 12.51 -11.16
CA HIS A 51 -10.83 12.51 -11.48
C HIS A 51 -11.13 12.24 -12.97
N LEU A 52 -10.42 11.29 -13.58
CA LEU A 52 -10.57 10.96 -14.98
C LEU A 52 -11.83 10.12 -15.20
N SER A 53 -12.60 10.44 -16.25
CA SER A 53 -13.76 9.64 -16.66
C SER A 53 -13.36 8.18 -16.92
N GLY A 54 -14.23 7.21 -16.62
CA GLY A 54 -13.96 5.78 -16.79
C GLY A 54 -13.46 5.34 -18.17
N LYS A 55 -13.77 6.12 -19.23
CA LYS A 55 -13.27 5.90 -20.60
C LYS A 55 -11.74 6.04 -20.73
N ARG A 56 -11.09 6.78 -19.82
CA ARG A 56 -9.62 7.00 -19.81
C ARG A 56 -8.87 6.00 -18.93
N ARG A 57 -9.57 5.04 -18.30
CA ARG A 57 -8.95 4.07 -17.39
C ARG A 57 -7.93 3.17 -18.09
N ALA A 58 -8.23 2.71 -19.30
CA ALA A 58 -7.27 1.94 -20.10
C ALA A 58 -5.98 2.73 -20.38
N ALA A 59 -6.10 4.02 -20.70
CA ALA A 59 -4.96 4.91 -20.91
C ALA A 59 -4.17 5.15 -19.60
N ALA A 60 -4.86 5.28 -18.46
CA ALA A 60 -4.22 5.41 -17.16
C ALA A 60 -3.43 4.15 -16.77
N THR A 61 -4.01 2.96 -16.98
CA THR A 61 -3.32 1.67 -16.77
C THR A 61 -2.10 1.53 -17.70
N ALA A 62 -2.23 1.89 -18.98
CA ALA A 62 -1.10 1.90 -19.90
C ALA A 62 0.00 2.87 -19.44
N SER A 63 -0.38 4.06 -18.97
CA SER A 63 0.58 5.04 -18.46
C SER A 63 1.32 4.55 -17.21
N ALA A 64 0.63 3.88 -16.27
CA ALA A 64 1.25 3.28 -15.10
C ALA A 64 2.31 2.23 -15.49
N GLY A 65 1.98 1.37 -16.47
CA GLY A 65 2.92 0.39 -17.00
C GLY A 65 4.14 1.02 -17.67
N ILE A 66 3.93 2.05 -18.50
CA ILE A 66 5.03 2.78 -19.17
C ILE A 66 5.96 3.43 -18.13
N VAL A 67 5.42 4.09 -17.11
CA VAL A 67 6.21 4.68 -16.03
C VAL A 67 7.02 3.60 -15.31
N GLY A 68 6.42 2.45 -15.01
CA GLY A 68 7.13 1.32 -14.39
C GLY A 68 8.30 0.80 -15.23
N ILE A 69 8.09 0.64 -16.55
CA ILE A 69 9.14 0.21 -17.49
C ILE A 69 10.26 1.26 -17.54
N LEU A 70 9.93 2.54 -17.61
CA LEU A 70 10.92 3.62 -17.61
C LEU A 70 11.75 3.60 -16.33
N LEU A 71 11.11 3.50 -15.16
CA LEU A 71 11.83 3.39 -13.88
C LEU A 71 12.75 2.17 -13.83
N ALA A 72 12.33 1.03 -14.38
CA ALA A 72 13.16 -0.16 -14.51
C ALA A 72 14.39 0.08 -15.40
N VAL A 73 14.21 0.72 -16.56
CA VAL A 73 15.31 1.09 -17.48
C VAL A 73 16.29 2.07 -16.83
N PHE A 74 15.80 3.00 -16.01
CA PHE A 74 16.64 3.94 -15.25
C PHE A 74 17.32 3.32 -14.03
N GLY A 75 17.18 2.00 -13.81
CA GLY A 75 17.94 1.30 -12.79
C GLY A 75 17.39 1.46 -11.38
N ILE A 76 16.07 1.67 -11.21
CA ILE A 76 15.42 1.66 -9.89
C ILE A 76 15.70 0.36 -9.12
N MET A 77 16.04 -0.71 -9.83
CA MET A 77 16.42 -2.00 -9.27
C MET A 77 17.65 -1.94 -8.34
N ASN A 78 18.54 -0.96 -8.54
CA ASN A 78 19.67 -0.70 -7.63
C ASN A 78 19.22 -0.15 -6.26
N TYR A 79 18.03 0.44 -6.19
CA TYR A 79 17.44 1.03 -4.99
C TYR A 79 16.27 0.20 -4.44
N PHE A 80 16.09 -1.03 -4.94
CA PHE A 80 14.91 -1.83 -4.65
C PHE A 80 14.71 -2.07 -3.15
N THR A 81 15.77 -2.42 -2.42
CA THR A 81 15.68 -2.61 -0.96
C THR A 81 15.28 -1.33 -0.25
N ASN A 82 15.90 -0.19 -0.57
CA ASN A 82 15.55 1.10 0.03
C ASN A 82 14.10 1.49 -0.29
N PHE A 83 13.64 1.18 -1.51
CA PHE A 83 12.25 1.40 -1.91
C PHE A 83 11.29 0.51 -1.11
N LEU A 84 11.61 -0.78 -0.90
CA LEU A 84 10.83 -1.68 -0.07
C LEU A 84 10.77 -1.21 1.39
N ASP A 85 11.88 -0.74 1.94
CA ASP A 85 11.92 -0.19 3.31
C ASP A 85 11.02 1.04 3.45
N LEU A 86 11.07 1.95 2.46
CA LEU A 86 10.19 3.10 2.41
C LEU A 86 8.72 2.68 2.35
N MET A 87 8.36 1.76 1.47
CA MET A 87 6.99 1.24 1.37
C MET A 87 6.53 0.55 2.67
N ALA A 88 7.41 -0.23 3.28
CA ALA A 88 7.16 -0.89 4.56
C ALA A 88 6.99 0.11 5.73
N SER A 89 7.57 1.31 5.63
CA SER A 89 7.37 2.37 6.62
C SER A 89 6.11 3.22 6.38
N CYS A 90 5.71 3.39 5.11
CA CYS A 90 4.63 4.29 4.71
C CYS A 90 3.23 3.65 4.73
N ILE A 91 3.12 2.40 4.29
CA ILE A 91 1.83 1.72 4.13
C ILE A 91 1.20 1.35 5.48
N PRO A 92 1.92 0.75 6.45
CA PRO A 92 1.30 0.27 7.69
C PRO A 92 0.68 1.35 8.59
N PRO A 93 1.25 2.57 8.76
CA PRO A 93 0.60 3.64 9.51
C PRO A 93 -0.82 3.98 9.01
N VAL A 94 -1.09 3.86 7.71
CA VAL A 94 -2.45 4.03 7.16
C VAL A 94 -3.40 3.03 7.81
N ALA A 95 -3.00 1.76 7.92
CA ALA A 95 -3.80 0.72 8.55
C ALA A 95 -4.06 1.02 10.04
N GLY A 96 -3.08 1.54 10.77
CA GLY A 96 -3.25 1.95 12.17
C GLY A 96 -4.34 3.01 12.35
N ILE A 97 -4.37 4.00 11.47
CA ILE A 97 -5.40 5.05 11.45
C ILE A 97 -6.77 4.45 11.09
N MET A 98 -6.84 3.63 10.03
CA MET A 98 -8.10 3.02 9.60
C MET A 98 -8.71 2.10 10.66
N ILE A 99 -7.88 1.29 11.33
CA ILE A 99 -8.32 0.42 12.44
C ILE A 99 -8.87 1.29 13.58
N THR A 100 -8.17 2.37 13.92
CA THR A 100 -8.60 3.27 15.00
C THR A 100 -9.90 3.98 14.65
N ASP A 101 -10.03 4.50 13.43
CA ASP A 101 -11.22 5.21 12.97
C ASP A 101 -12.45 4.29 12.99
N TYR A 102 -12.33 3.11 12.39
CA TYR A 102 -13.47 2.22 12.22
C TYR A 102 -13.79 1.38 13.47
N TRP A 103 -12.80 0.71 14.05
CA TRP A 103 -13.06 -0.22 15.17
C TRP A 103 -13.11 0.46 16.52
N ILE A 104 -12.25 1.46 16.76
CA ILE A 104 -12.13 2.08 18.08
C ILE A 104 -13.12 3.24 18.22
N LEU A 105 -13.15 4.17 17.26
CA LEU A 105 -14.01 5.36 17.34
C LEU A 105 -15.45 5.08 16.88
N MET A 106 -15.64 4.30 15.82
CA MET A 106 -16.98 3.96 15.29
C MET A 106 -17.55 2.65 15.85
N HIS A 107 -16.83 1.96 16.75
CA HIS A 107 -17.21 0.68 17.35
C HIS A 107 -17.52 -0.42 16.32
N GLY A 108 -16.89 -0.38 15.15
CA GLY A 108 -17.09 -1.35 14.07
C GLY A 108 -18.47 -1.28 13.40
N LYS A 109 -19.25 -0.23 13.66
CA LYS A 109 -20.59 -0.05 13.09
C LYS A 109 -20.51 0.80 11.83
N PRO A 110 -20.90 0.28 10.65
CA PRO A 110 -20.85 1.03 9.41
C PRO A 110 -21.81 2.24 9.42
N GLU A 111 -22.87 2.20 10.22
CA GLU A 111 -23.82 3.31 10.41
C GLU A 111 -23.19 4.59 10.97
N ASN A 112 -22.09 4.43 11.73
CA ASN A 112 -21.36 5.55 12.33
C ASN A 112 -20.37 6.19 11.35
N TRP A 113 -20.11 5.54 10.22
CA TRP A 113 -19.22 6.06 9.19
C TRP A 113 -19.97 7.05 8.30
N LYS A 114 -19.38 8.24 8.15
CA LYS A 114 -19.89 9.29 7.26
C LYS A 114 -18.73 9.82 6.43
N GLU A 115 -18.99 10.03 5.14
CA GLU A 115 -18.04 10.71 4.26
C GLU A 115 -17.81 12.13 4.78
N ARG A 116 -16.53 12.45 5.03
CA ARG A 116 -16.11 13.79 5.42
C ARG A 116 -15.66 14.52 4.16
N PRO A 117 -16.31 15.63 3.76
CA PRO A 117 -15.89 16.36 2.59
C PRO A 117 -14.52 17.02 2.84
N GLY A 118 -13.62 16.93 1.86
CA GLY A 118 -12.32 17.59 1.89
C GLY A 118 -11.19 16.79 2.55
N ILE A 119 -10.15 17.50 2.98
CA ILE A 119 -8.90 16.91 3.49
C ILE A 119 -8.97 16.75 5.01
N HIS A 120 -8.77 15.52 5.48
CA HIS A 120 -8.74 15.22 6.91
C HIS A 120 -7.32 15.37 7.48
N TRP A 121 -6.97 16.60 7.87
CA TRP A 121 -5.63 16.97 8.37
C TRP A 121 -5.16 16.15 9.57
N VAL A 122 -6.06 15.79 10.49
CA VAL A 122 -5.71 14.95 11.64
C VAL A 122 -5.18 13.60 11.19
N GLY A 123 -5.81 12.97 10.18
CA GLY A 123 -5.33 11.72 9.60
C GLY A 123 -3.96 11.86 8.95
N ILE A 124 -3.73 12.95 8.23
CA ILE A 124 -2.44 13.21 7.57
C ILE A 124 -1.32 13.42 8.60
N ILE A 125 -1.58 14.20 9.65
CA ILE A 125 -0.60 14.46 10.72
C ILE A 125 -0.27 13.16 11.47
N SER A 126 -1.29 12.37 11.82
CA SER A 126 -1.10 11.06 12.45
C SER A 126 -0.33 10.09 11.56
N LEU A 127 -0.55 10.15 10.24
CA LEU A 127 0.17 9.33 9.27
C LEU A 127 1.64 9.73 9.23
N LEU A 128 1.93 11.03 9.06
CA LEU A 128 3.31 11.53 9.00
C LEU A 128 4.09 11.15 10.26
N ILE A 129 3.49 11.33 11.44
CA ILE A 129 4.14 10.97 12.70
C ILE A 129 4.30 9.44 12.84
N GLY A 130 3.34 8.65 12.36
CA GLY A 130 3.48 7.19 12.29
C GLY A 130 4.61 6.72 11.38
N VAL A 131 4.78 7.36 10.21
CA VAL A 131 5.89 7.06 9.29
C VAL A 131 7.23 7.41 9.94
N LEU A 132 7.33 8.59 10.57
CA LEU A 132 8.54 8.98 11.31
C LEU A 132 8.84 8.00 12.45
N ALA A 133 7.81 7.56 13.17
CA ALA A 133 7.97 6.56 14.22
C ALA A 133 8.44 5.20 13.67
N ALA A 134 7.92 4.75 12.53
CA ALA A 134 8.40 3.55 11.87
C ALA A 134 9.89 3.67 11.48
N LEU A 135 10.32 4.82 10.98
CA LEU A 135 11.70 5.04 10.53
C LEU A 135 12.70 5.21 11.68
N PHE A 136 12.33 5.90 12.75
CA PHE A 136 13.27 6.35 13.78
C PHE A 136 13.19 5.61 15.11
N LEU A 137 12.15 4.82 15.39
CA LEU A 137 12.07 4.05 16.64
C LEU A 137 12.84 2.73 16.49
N PRO A 138 13.95 2.54 17.24
CA PRO A 138 14.80 1.36 17.12
C PRO A 138 14.28 0.13 17.88
N PHE A 139 13.06 0.19 18.42
CA PHE A 139 12.52 -0.83 19.31
C PHE A 139 11.57 -1.78 18.57
N GLY A 140 11.88 -3.07 18.53
CA GLY A 140 11.00 -4.08 17.93
C GLY A 140 10.84 -3.93 16.41
N PHE A 141 9.68 -4.33 15.88
CA PHE A 141 9.39 -4.24 14.45
C PHE A 141 8.91 -2.84 14.07
N SER A 142 9.69 -2.15 13.23
CA SER A 142 9.40 -0.82 12.67
C SER A 142 7.94 -0.63 12.21
N THR A 143 7.42 -1.62 11.47
CA THR A 143 6.04 -1.64 10.97
C THR A 143 5.00 -1.58 12.10
N ILE A 144 5.21 -2.31 13.20
CA ILE A 144 4.29 -2.33 14.35
C ILE A 144 4.29 -0.97 15.04
N ASN A 145 5.46 -0.36 15.21
CA ASN A 145 5.58 0.97 15.79
C ASN A 145 4.81 2.01 14.97
N GLY A 146 4.91 1.96 13.64
CA GLY A 146 4.16 2.85 12.74
C GLY A 146 2.65 2.71 12.90
N ILE A 147 2.14 1.47 12.97
CA ILE A 147 0.72 1.19 13.19
C ILE A 147 0.26 1.74 14.55
N LEU A 148 0.98 1.44 15.62
CA LEU A 148 0.60 1.83 16.98
C LEU A 148 0.65 3.34 17.17
N VAL A 149 1.74 3.99 16.75
CA VAL A 149 1.92 5.44 16.96
C VAL A 149 0.88 6.22 16.15
N SER A 150 0.67 5.88 14.89
CA SER A 150 -0.35 6.54 14.06
C SER A 150 -1.76 6.35 14.62
N GLY A 151 -2.11 5.13 15.02
CA GLY A 151 -3.43 4.82 15.60
C GLY A 151 -3.67 5.53 16.94
N ILE A 152 -2.73 5.42 17.88
CA ILE A 152 -2.84 6.07 19.21
C ILE A 152 -2.93 7.59 19.04
N LEU A 153 -2.08 8.17 18.20
CA LEU A 153 -2.09 9.62 17.98
C LEU A 153 -3.39 10.09 17.34
N TYR A 154 -3.89 9.36 16.34
CA TYR A 154 -5.17 9.64 15.70
C TYR A 154 -6.31 9.59 16.71
N PHE A 155 -6.34 8.56 17.57
CA PHE A 155 -7.32 8.43 18.65
C PHE A 155 -7.28 9.63 19.61
N ILE A 156 -6.09 10.01 20.08
CA ILE A 156 -5.91 11.12 21.02
C ILE A 156 -6.40 12.43 20.41
N ILE A 157 -5.97 12.75 19.18
CA ILE A 157 -6.35 14.00 18.53
C ILE A 157 -7.87 14.03 18.31
N MET A 158 -8.48 12.94 17.84
CA MET A 158 -9.93 12.88 17.65
C MET A 158 -10.71 13.11 18.94
N LYS A 159 -10.25 12.51 20.05
CA LYS A 159 -10.88 12.68 21.35
C LYS A 159 -10.72 14.11 21.89
N LEU A 160 -9.58 14.75 21.65
CA LEU A 160 -9.27 16.12 22.10
C LEU A 160 -9.96 17.20 21.28
N THR A 161 -10.05 17.03 19.96
CA THR A 161 -10.70 18.02 19.08
C THR A 161 -12.21 18.07 19.29
N GLY A 162 -12.80 17.14 20.09
CA GLY A 162 -14.25 17.10 20.29
C GLY A 162 -14.99 16.93 18.96
N SER A 163 -14.29 16.45 17.93
CA SER A 163 -14.85 15.98 16.67
C SER A 163 -15.66 14.75 17.02
N ASN A 164 -16.83 14.99 17.63
CA ASN A 164 -17.86 13.99 17.78
C ASN A 164 -17.94 13.33 16.43
N VAL A 165 -17.61 12.04 16.39
CA VAL A 165 -18.20 11.13 15.43
C VAL A 165 -19.69 11.28 15.71
N SER A 166 -20.32 12.26 15.06
CA SER A 166 -21.67 12.68 15.36
C SER A 166 -22.59 11.55 14.93
N ALA A 167 -22.82 10.63 15.86
CA ALA A 167 -24.10 9.96 15.97
C ALA A 167 -25.14 11.08 15.98
N PRO A 168 -26.07 11.11 15.01
CA PRO A 168 -27.17 12.06 15.08
C PRO A 168 -27.93 11.75 16.37
N GLU A 169 -28.27 12.79 17.12
CA GLU A 169 -29.29 12.70 18.15
C GLU A 169 -30.51 12.01 17.54
N THR A 170 -30.84 10.83 18.06
CA THR A 170 -32.14 10.21 17.86
C THR A 170 -33.15 11.10 18.59
N ASN A 171 -33.57 12.18 17.93
CA ASN A 171 -34.72 12.95 18.38
C ASN A 171 -35.99 12.15 18.06
N ALA A 172 -36.74 11.93 19.13
CA ALA A 172 -37.99 11.21 19.30
C ALA A 172 -39.06 11.46 18.22
#